data_AF-A0A7K4UI20-F1
#
_entry.id   AF-A0A7K4UI20-F1
#
_cell.length_a   1.000
_cell.length_b   1.000
_cell.length_c   1.000
_cell.angle_alpha   90.00
_cell.angle_beta   90.00
_cell.angle_gamma   90.00
#
_symmetry.space_group_name_H-M   'P 1'
#
loop_
_entity.id
_entity.type
_entity.pdbx_description
1 polymer ?
#
loop_
_entity_poly.entity_id
_entity_poly.type
_entity_poly.pdbx_seq_one_letter_code
_entity_poly.pdbx_strand_id
1 'polypeptide(L)'
;RSVYRLHERLVSIRTEYNLRLKSGAPVTAVTAAPRRPEPDEAPLRYLQELLAWVEENQRRLATAEWGADLPTVETHLGAHRGLHRAIEEFRAKVERARADEVRPPGCWGPPGPGGDEVRSCGVLGIPGPGGHSCKPTHPPQNSSKSRLRHLESLHGFVSAATKELLWLSEREEEEVAFDWSHNNAAMAAKKESYS
;
A
#
# COMPACT_ATOMS: atom_id res chain seq x y z
N ARG A 1 -27.86 -32.83 -43.28
CA ARG A 1 -29.25 -32.62 -42.78
C ARG A 1 -29.34 -31.71 -41.55
N SER A 2 -28.38 -31.72 -40.61
CA SER A 2 -28.41 -30.84 -39.41
C SER A 2 -28.15 -29.34 -39.71
N VAL A 3 -27.20 -29.05 -40.60
CA VAL A 3 -26.83 -27.68 -41.00
C VAL A 3 -28.01 -26.91 -41.62
N TYR A 4 -28.84 -27.59 -42.41
CA TYR A 4 -30.04 -26.98 -43.02
C TYR A 4 -31.06 -26.54 -41.96
N ARG A 5 -31.25 -27.33 -40.89
CA ARG A 5 -32.15 -26.97 -39.78
C ARG A 5 -31.63 -25.79 -38.97
N LEU A 6 -30.30 -25.70 -38.81
CA LEU A 6 -29.66 -24.56 -38.16
C LEU A 6 -29.79 -23.29 -39.02
N HIS A 7 -29.62 -23.42 -40.33
CA HIS A 7 -29.80 -22.32 -41.27
C HIS A 7 -31.24 -21.78 -41.25
N GLU A 8 -32.23 -22.66 -41.35
CA GLU A 8 -33.66 -22.31 -41.24
C GLU A 8 -33.98 -21.59 -39.93
N ARG A 9 -33.48 -22.10 -38.79
CA ARG A 9 -33.64 -21.44 -37.49
C ARG A 9 -33.03 -20.05 -37.45
N LEU A 10 -31.80 -19.90 -37.96
CA LEU A 10 -31.10 -18.61 -37.94
C LEU A 10 -31.80 -17.59 -38.86
N VAL A 11 -32.27 -18.03 -40.01
CA VAL A 11 -33.01 -17.20 -40.97
C VAL A 11 -34.34 -16.75 -40.35
N SER A 12 -35.10 -17.66 -39.72
CA SER A 12 -36.36 -17.32 -39.02
C SER A 12 -36.16 -16.30 -37.90
N ILE A 13 -35.13 -16.46 -37.07
CA ILE A 13 -34.82 -15.51 -35.98
C ILE A 13 -34.46 -14.14 -36.56
N ARG A 14 -33.66 -14.11 -37.64
CA ARG A 14 -33.24 -12.87 -38.29
C ARG A 14 -34.40 -12.16 -38.98
N THR A 15 -35.32 -12.89 -39.62
CA THR A 15 -36.50 -12.31 -40.27
C THR A 15 -37.48 -11.77 -39.23
N GLU A 16 -37.75 -12.50 -38.15
CA GLU A 16 -38.59 -12.02 -37.04
C GLU A 16 -38.01 -10.76 -36.38
N TYR A 17 -36.70 -10.73 -36.13
CA TYR A 17 -36.04 -9.56 -35.56
C TYR A 17 -36.14 -8.35 -36.50
N ASN A 18 -35.88 -8.54 -37.80
CA ASN A 18 -36.01 -7.47 -38.78
C ASN A 18 -37.45 -6.97 -38.93
N LEU A 19 -38.44 -7.87 -38.85
CA LEU A 19 -39.86 -7.50 -38.87
C LEU A 19 -40.24 -6.68 -37.64
N ARG A 20 -39.77 -7.08 -36.44
CA ARG A 20 -39.97 -6.30 -35.21
C ARG A 20 -39.28 -4.95 -35.24
N LEU A 21 -38.08 -4.87 -35.83
CA LEU A 21 -37.35 -3.61 -35.97
C LEU A 21 -38.01 -2.67 -36.99
N LYS A 22 -38.59 -3.22 -38.07
CA LYS A 22 -39.22 -2.46 -39.15
C LYS A 22 -40.68 -2.11 -38.90
N SER A 23 -41.40 -2.84 -38.04
CA SER A 23 -42.81 -2.58 -37.74
C SER A 23 -43.03 -1.53 -36.66
N GLY A 24 -41.98 -1.04 -35.99
CA GLY A 24 -42.09 0.01 -34.97
C GLY A 24 -43.06 -0.31 -33.84
N ALA A 25 -43.36 -1.58 -33.58
CA ALA A 25 -44.33 -2.00 -32.58
C ALA A 25 -43.78 -1.71 -31.17
N PRO A 26 -44.55 -1.05 -30.28
CA PRO A 26 -44.12 -0.76 -28.93
C PRO A 26 -43.96 -2.06 -28.15
N VAL A 27 -42.82 -2.22 -27.48
CA VAL A 27 -42.57 -3.30 -26.54
C VAL A 27 -43.36 -3.02 -25.25
N THR A 28 -44.64 -3.38 -25.23
CA THR A 28 -45.41 -3.45 -23.98
C THR A 28 -45.37 -4.85 -23.40
N ALA A 29 -44.64 -4.94 -22.29
CA ALA A 29 -44.79 -5.86 -21.17
C ALA A 29 -44.67 -7.37 -21.43
N VAL A 30 -43.45 -7.89 -21.25
CA VAL A 30 -43.27 -9.17 -20.55
C VAL A 30 -42.23 -8.93 -19.45
N THR A 31 -42.72 -9.03 -18.22
CA THR A 31 -42.00 -9.27 -16.96
C THR A 31 -40.87 -8.31 -16.61
N ALA A 32 -41.01 -7.68 -15.45
CA ALA A 32 -39.91 -7.17 -14.67
C ALA A 32 -38.77 -8.22 -14.66
N ALA A 33 -37.76 -8.00 -15.50
CA ALA A 33 -36.43 -8.48 -15.18
C ALA A 33 -36.16 -7.98 -13.76
N PRO A 34 -35.65 -8.81 -12.83
CA PRO A 34 -35.16 -8.26 -11.59
C PRO A 34 -34.16 -7.20 -12.03
N ARG A 35 -34.49 -5.95 -11.75
CA ARG A 35 -33.64 -4.80 -12.03
C ARG A 35 -32.30 -5.23 -11.46
N ARG A 36 -31.35 -5.54 -12.35
CA ARG A 36 -30.00 -5.94 -11.97
C ARG A 36 -29.62 -4.91 -10.91
N PRO A 37 -29.35 -5.31 -9.65
CA PRO A 37 -29.12 -4.32 -8.60
C PRO A 37 -28.03 -3.42 -9.15
N GLU A 38 -28.40 -2.16 -9.41
CA GLU A 38 -27.43 -1.12 -9.71
C GLU A 38 -26.39 -1.27 -8.60
N PRO A 39 -25.10 -1.47 -8.93
CA PRO A 39 -24.12 -1.61 -7.88
C PRO A 39 -24.27 -0.35 -7.03
N ASP A 40 -24.61 -0.50 -5.75
CA ASP A 40 -24.78 0.65 -4.87
C ASP A 40 -23.56 1.55 -5.11
N GLU A 41 -23.79 2.77 -5.58
CA GLU A 41 -22.70 3.65 -6.01
C GLU A 41 -21.78 3.96 -4.82
N ALA A 42 -22.29 3.81 -3.59
CA ALA A 42 -21.59 4.04 -2.34
C ALA A 42 -20.40 3.06 -2.13
N PRO A 43 -20.56 1.72 -2.16
CA PRO A 43 -19.44 0.77 -2.18
C PRO A 43 -18.40 1.05 -3.26
N LEU A 44 -18.81 1.39 -4.49
CA LEU A 44 -17.88 1.68 -5.58
C LEU A 44 -17.11 2.98 -5.34
N ARG A 45 -17.77 4.05 -4.87
CA ARG A 45 -17.12 5.30 -4.46
C ARG A 45 -16.14 5.07 -3.32
N TYR A 46 -16.53 4.29 -2.31
CA TYR A 46 -15.65 3.93 -1.20
C TYR A 46 -14.39 3.18 -1.69
N LEU A 47 -14.53 2.21 -2.60
CA LEU A 47 -13.37 1.52 -3.19
C LEU A 47 -12.47 2.45 -4.01
N GLN A 48 -13.04 3.41 -4.73
CA GLN A 48 -12.26 4.43 -5.46
C GLN A 48 -11.49 5.34 -4.50
N GLU A 49 -12.12 5.78 -3.41
CA GLU A 49 -11.45 6.57 -2.37
C GLU A 49 -10.29 5.79 -1.72
N LEU A 50 -10.48 4.48 -1.47
CA LEU A 50 -9.42 3.63 -0.93
C LEU A 50 -8.26 3.45 -1.91
N LEU A 51 -8.55 3.29 -3.20
CA LEU A 51 -7.51 3.20 -4.22
C LEU A 51 -6.71 4.51 -4.31
N ALA A 52 -7.41 5.65 -4.35
CA ALA A 52 -6.80 6.97 -4.35
C ALA A 52 -5.93 7.19 -3.10
N TRP A 53 -6.41 6.74 -1.93
CA TRP A 53 -5.62 6.78 -0.70
C TRP A 53 -4.34 5.94 -0.81
N VAL A 54 -4.41 4.72 -1.34
CA VAL A 54 -3.23 3.86 -1.54
C VAL A 54 -2.23 4.50 -2.50
N GLU A 55 -2.67 5.02 -3.64
CA GLU A 55 -1.83 5.69 -4.64
C GLU A 55 -1.15 6.93 -4.05
N GLU A 56 -1.89 7.75 -3.31
CA GLU A 56 -1.36 8.93 -2.64
C GLU A 56 -0.31 8.53 -1.58
N ASN A 57 -0.54 7.47 -0.81
CA ASN A 57 0.46 6.96 0.14
C ASN A 57 1.70 6.43 -0.57
N GLN A 58 1.56 5.75 -1.71
CA GLN A 58 2.70 5.32 -2.52
C GLN A 58 3.51 6.51 -3.04
N ARG A 59 2.84 7.55 -3.53
CA ARG A 59 3.47 8.79 -3.99
C ARG A 59 4.20 9.48 -2.84
N ARG A 60 3.55 9.63 -1.68
CA ARG A 60 4.16 10.20 -0.47
C ARG A 60 5.41 9.44 -0.04
N LEU A 61 5.40 8.11 -0.08
CA LEU A 61 6.58 7.30 0.24
C LEU A 61 7.71 7.48 -0.78
N ALA A 62 7.38 7.65 -2.06
CA ALA A 62 8.35 7.83 -3.14
C ALA A 62 9.04 9.20 -3.10
N THR A 63 8.33 10.26 -2.72
CA THR A 63 8.86 11.63 -2.68
C THR A 63 9.32 12.08 -1.30
N ALA A 64 9.23 11.24 -0.27
CA ALA A 64 9.55 11.66 1.08
C ALA A 64 11.06 11.79 1.34
N GLU A 65 11.44 12.93 1.90
CA GLU A 65 12.82 13.29 2.25
C GLU A 65 13.30 12.60 3.53
N TRP A 66 14.61 12.59 3.76
CA TRP A 66 15.24 11.91 4.90
C TRP A 66 15.63 12.85 6.03
N GLY A 67 15.81 14.14 5.75
CA GLY A 67 16.36 15.15 6.68
C GLY A 67 17.86 15.37 6.47
N ALA A 68 18.32 16.59 6.75
CA ALA A 68 19.72 17.01 6.61
C ALA A 68 20.43 17.20 7.97
N ASP A 69 19.66 17.29 9.06
CA ASP A 69 20.13 17.47 10.43
C ASP A 69 19.27 16.64 11.41
N LEU A 70 19.69 16.56 12.67
CA LEU A 70 18.99 15.75 13.67
C LEU A 70 17.50 16.14 13.83
N PRO A 71 17.13 17.43 13.98
CA PRO A 71 15.72 17.82 14.13
C PRO A 71 14.84 17.49 12.91
N THR A 72 15.36 17.67 11.69
CA THR A 72 14.61 17.32 10.47
C THR A 72 14.45 15.82 10.34
N VAL A 73 15.49 15.02 10.63
CA VAL A 73 15.42 13.55 10.65
C VAL A 73 14.38 13.06 11.68
N GLU A 74 14.35 13.63 12.89
CA GLU A 74 13.34 13.32 13.92
C GLU A 74 11.91 13.62 13.44
N THR A 75 11.74 14.77 12.78
CA THR A 75 10.45 15.19 12.20
C THR A 75 9.97 14.19 11.14
N HIS A 76 10.86 13.80 10.21
CA HIS A 76 10.54 12.81 9.17
C HIS A 76 10.27 11.42 9.75
N LEU A 77 11.03 10.99 10.76
CA LEU A 77 10.82 9.71 11.45
C LEU A 77 9.46 9.69 12.17
N GLY A 78 9.11 10.74 12.90
CA GLY A 78 7.82 10.87 13.57
C GLY A 78 6.65 10.85 12.59
N ALA A 79 6.73 11.65 11.52
CA ALA A 79 5.72 11.68 10.47
C ALA A 79 5.55 10.30 9.78
N HIS A 80 6.66 9.62 9.49
CA HIS A 80 6.65 8.29 8.87
C HIS A 80 6.09 7.22 9.82
N ARG A 81 6.34 7.29 11.13
CA ARG A 81 5.71 6.38 12.13
C ARG A 81 4.19 6.49 12.13
N GLY A 82 3.65 7.70 12.08
CA GLY A 82 2.20 7.92 11.97
C GLY A 82 1.63 7.33 10.68
N LEU A 83 2.30 7.58 9.56
CA LEU A 83 1.94 7.03 8.26
C LEU A 83 1.97 5.50 8.26
N HIS A 84 3.03 4.91 8.80
CA HIS A 84 3.21 3.47 8.90
C HIS A 84 2.07 2.81 9.68
N ARG A 85 1.73 3.37 10.85
CA ARG A 85 0.60 2.89 11.67
C ARG A 85 -0.72 2.92 10.91
N ALA A 86 -1.01 4.01 10.21
CA ALA A 86 -2.24 4.12 9.40
C ALA A 86 -2.29 3.06 8.29
N ILE A 87 -1.16 2.74 7.65
CA ILE A 87 -1.06 1.67 6.65
C ILE A 87 -1.31 0.28 7.29
N GLU A 88 -0.79 0.04 8.49
CA GLU A 88 -1.03 -1.22 9.21
C GLU A 88 -2.49 -1.39 9.65
N GLU A 89 -3.11 -0.32 10.16
CA GLU A 89 -4.53 -0.30 10.50
C GLU A 89 -5.42 -0.53 9.28
N PHE A 90 -5.10 0.10 8.15
CA PHE A 90 -5.80 -0.13 6.88
C PHE A 90 -5.72 -1.59 6.46
N ARG A 91 -4.54 -2.21 6.53
CA ARG A 91 -4.38 -3.64 6.27
C ARG A 91 -5.23 -4.48 7.20
N ALA A 92 -5.21 -4.21 8.50
CA ALA A 92 -6.03 -4.95 9.47
C ALA A 92 -7.53 -4.86 9.13
N LYS A 93 -8.00 -3.71 8.64
CA LYS A 93 -9.38 -3.56 8.15
C LYS A 93 -9.65 -4.43 6.91
N VAL A 94 -8.73 -4.46 5.94
CA VAL A 94 -8.84 -5.29 4.73
C VAL A 94 -8.86 -6.78 5.08
N GLU A 95 -7.96 -7.23 5.97
CA GLU A 95 -7.91 -8.64 6.39
C GLU A 95 -9.18 -9.05 7.15
N ARG A 96 -9.73 -8.19 8.01
CA ARG A 96 -11.01 -8.46 8.70
C ARG A 96 -12.17 -8.55 7.71
N ALA A 97 -12.28 -7.60 6.78
CA ALA A 97 -13.33 -7.64 5.75
C ALA A 97 -13.25 -8.92 4.91
N ARG A 98 -12.04 -9.36 4.55
CA ARG A 98 -11.82 -10.65 3.89
C ARG A 98 -12.25 -11.85 4.75
N ALA A 99 -11.94 -11.83 6.05
CA ALA A 99 -12.33 -12.90 6.97
C ALA A 99 -13.86 -12.98 7.17
N ASP A 100 -14.54 -11.83 7.15
CA ASP A 100 -16.00 -11.74 7.26
C ASP A 100 -16.69 -12.24 5.99
N GLU A 101 -16.15 -11.96 4.80
CA GLU A 101 -16.62 -12.55 3.53
C GLU A 101 -16.46 -14.07 3.48
N VAL A 102 -15.44 -14.62 4.14
CA VAL A 102 -15.18 -16.07 4.22
C VAL A 102 -16.10 -16.78 5.23
N ARG A 103 -16.91 -16.05 6.01
CA ARG A 103 -17.90 -16.61 6.93
C ARG A 103 -19.35 -16.30 6.48
N PRO A 104 -19.92 -17.04 5.51
CA PRO A 104 -21.34 -16.96 5.25
C PRO A 104 -22.16 -17.43 6.47
N PRO A 105 -23.34 -16.84 6.74
CA PRO A 105 -24.23 -17.28 7.82
C PRO A 105 -24.81 -18.66 7.47
N GLY A 106 -24.21 -19.71 8.01
CA GLY A 106 -24.64 -21.10 7.77
C GLY A 106 -23.68 -22.18 8.26
N CYS A 107 -22.40 -21.87 8.50
CA CYS A 107 -21.43 -22.86 8.98
C CYS A 107 -21.33 -22.88 10.52
N TRP A 108 -22.44 -23.19 11.20
CA TRP A 108 -22.40 -23.73 12.56
C TRP A 108 -22.80 -25.21 12.50
N GLY A 109 -21.86 -26.05 12.09
CA GLY A 109 -21.96 -27.50 12.23
C GLY A 109 -20.69 -28.00 12.91
N PRO A 110 -20.77 -28.91 13.91
CA PRO A 110 -19.58 -29.44 14.54
C PRO A 110 -18.73 -30.22 13.51
N PRO A 111 -17.40 -30.26 13.66
CA PRO A 111 -16.53 -30.90 12.68
C PRO A 111 -16.79 -32.41 12.67
N GLY A 112 -17.33 -32.92 11.56
CA GLY A 112 -17.41 -34.35 11.30
C GLY A 112 -16.02 -34.93 10.99
N PRO A 113 -15.75 -36.19 11.34
CA PRO A 113 -14.46 -36.81 11.10
C PRO A 113 -14.38 -37.27 9.64
N GLY A 114 -13.75 -36.47 8.79
CA GLY A 114 -13.50 -36.81 7.40
C GLY A 114 -12.97 -35.60 6.65
N GLY A 115 -11.66 -35.54 6.50
CA GLY A 115 -10.96 -34.43 5.85
C GLY A 115 -11.37 -34.26 4.38
N ASP A 116 -11.57 -33.01 3.99
CA ASP A 116 -10.87 -32.44 2.85
C ASP A 116 -10.89 -30.91 2.98
N GLU A 117 -9.72 -30.35 3.26
CA GLU A 117 -9.47 -28.93 3.33
C GLU A 117 -9.49 -28.37 1.91
N VAL A 118 -10.66 -27.90 1.46
CA VAL A 118 -10.79 -27.15 0.21
C VAL A 118 -10.08 -25.81 0.37
N ARG A 119 -8.78 -25.83 0.04
CA ARG A 119 -7.98 -24.66 -0.33
C ARG A 119 -8.66 -23.93 -1.48
N SER A 120 -9.44 -22.90 -1.17
CA SER A 120 -9.81 -21.87 -2.13
C SER A 120 -8.78 -20.74 -2.07
N CYS A 121 -7.70 -20.88 -2.85
CA CYS A 121 -6.81 -19.78 -3.23
C CYS A 121 -6.47 -19.94 -4.71
N GLY A 122 -7.46 -19.69 -5.56
CA GLY A 122 -7.31 -19.64 -7.02
C GLY A 122 -7.56 -18.21 -7.49
N VAL A 123 -6.46 -17.48 -7.68
CA VAL A 123 -6.35 -16.22 -8.42
C VAL A 123 -7.30 -16.20 -9.63
N LEU A 124 -8.17 -15.20 -9.73
CA LEU A 124 -8.86 -14.86 -10.99
C LEU A 124 -7.82 -14.30 -11.98
N GLY A 125 -7.04 -15.20 -12.57
CA GLY A 125 -6.19 -14.94 -13.71
C GLY A 125 -7.01 -15.19 -14.97
N ILE A 126 -7.50 -14.13 -15.60
CA ILE A 126 -7.94 -14.17 -16.99
C ILE A 126 -6.73 -13.70 -17.81
N PRO A 127 -6.04 -14.58 -18.58
CA PRO A 127 -5.03 -14.14 -19.53
C PRO A 127 -5.74 -13.73 -20.83
N GLY A 128 -5.90 -12.43 -21.05
CA GLY A 128 -6.21 -11.90 -22.38
C GLY A 128 -4.94 -11.85 -23.25
N PRO A 129 -5.04 -12.04 -24.57
CA PRO A 129 -3.87 -11.98 -25.46
C PRO A 129 -3.56 -10.51 -25.75
N GLY A 130 -2.60 -9.96 -25.01
CA GLY A 130 -2.18 -8.57 -25.18
C GLY A 130 -1.19 -8.19 -24.10
N GLY A 131 0.06 -8.60 -24.30
CA GLY A 131 1.18 -8.35 -23.40
C GLY A 131 1.34 -6.86 -23.11
N HIS A 132 0.82 -6.45 -21.95
CA HIS A 132 1.28 -5.27 -21.25
C HIS A 132 1.92 -5.80 -20.00
N SER A 133 3.23 -5.59 -19.90
CA SER A 133 4.02 -5.90 -18.71
C SER A 133 3.37 -5.21 -17.50
N CYS A 134 2.61 -5.97 -16.71
CA CYS A 134 2.25 -5.55 -15.36
C CYS A 134 3.56 -5.48 -14.59
N LYS A 135 4.12 -4.27 -14.47
CA LYS A 135 5.22 -4.02 -13.54
C LYS A 135 4.76 -4.49 -12.16
N PRO A 136 5.56 -5.25 -11.41
CA PRO A 136 5.21 -5.63 -10.06
C PRO A 136 5.18 -4.36 -9.21
N THR A 137 4.00 -3.77 -9.05
CA THR A 137 3.74 -2.77 -8.03
C THR A 137 3.84 -3.50 -6.70
N HIS A 138 5.03 -3.45 -6.08
CA HIS A 138 5.20 -3.96 -4.74
C HIS A 138 4.14 -3.33 -3.83
N PRO A 139 3.43 -4.11 -3.00
CA PRO A 139 2.45 -3.55 -2.09
C PRO A 139 3.12 -2.46 -1.23
N PRO A 140 2.47 -1.32 -0.98
CA PRO A 140 3.02 -0.15 -0.29
C PRO A 140 3.58 -0.47 1.11
N GLN A 141 3.24 -1.64 1.64
CA GLN A 141 3.71 -2.13 2.92
C GLN A 141 5.21 -2.47 2.93
N ASN A 142 5.75 -3.07 1.86
CA ASN A 142 7.17 -3.41 1.82
C ASN A 142 8.04 -2.16 1.73
N SER A 143 7.60 -1.15 0.98
CA SER A 143 8.29 0.14 0.91
C SER A 143 8.18 0.92 2.22
N SER A 144 7.01 0.92 2.87
CA SER A 144 6.81 1.59 4.16
C SER A 144 7.64 0.99 5.30
N LYS A 145 7.71 -0.35 5.40
CA LYS A 145 8.54 -1.06 6.41
C LYS A 145 10.03 -0.79 6.22
N SER A 146 10.53 -0.92 4.98
CA SER A 146 11.94 -0.66 4.69
C SER A 146 12.31 0.80 4.97
N ARG A 147 11.45 1.75 4.59
CA ARG A 147 11.67 3.17 4.87
C ARG A 147 11.73 3.47 6.37
N LEU A 148 10.86 2.85 7.18
CA LEU A 148 10.88 3.04 8.63
C LEU A 148 12.22 2.58 9.23
N ARG A 149 12.67 1.39 8.85
CA ARG A 149 13.97 0.85 9.30
C ARG A 149 15.14 1.76 8.93
N HIS A 150 15.15 2.29 7.70
CA HIS A 150 16.20 3.20 7.27
C HIS A 150 16.16 4.53 8.02
N LEU A 151 14.98 5.11 8.29
CA LEU A 151 14.85 6.34 9.10
C LEU A 151 15.31 6.12 10.54
N GLU A 152 15.02 4.96 11.14
CA GLU A 152 15.49 4.61 12.49
C GLU A 152 17.02 4.44 12.53
N SER A 153 17.60 3.80 11.53
CA SER A 153 19.06 3.70 11.38
C SER A 153 19.71 5.06 11.19
N LEU A 154 19.13 5.92 10.33
CA LEU A 154 19.63 7.27 10.07
C LEU A 154 19.59 8.12 11.34
N HIS A 155 18.47 8.11 12.05
CA HIS A 155 18.34 8.81 13.33
C HIS A 155 19.39 8.34 14.34
N GLY A 156 19.60 7.02 14.46
CA GLY A 156 20.63 6.47 15.35
C GLY A 156 22.03 6.99 15.02
N PHE A 157 22.40 6.97 13.74
CA PHE A 157 23.69 7.50 13.27
C PHE A 157 23.82 9.01 13.50
N VAL A 158 22.85 9.81 13.06
CA VAL A 158 22.89 11.27 13.16
C VAL A 158 22.87 11.72 14.62
N SER A 159 22.12 11.04 15.50
CA SER A 159 22.13 11.35 16.93
C SER A 159 23.50 11.08 17.56
N ALA A 160 24.13 9.96 17.23
CA ALA A 160 25.48 9.66 17.69
C ALA A 160 26.48 10.71 17.18
N ALA A 161 26.48 10.99 15.87
CA ALA A 161 27.36 11.99 15.27
C ALA A 161 27.16 13.39 15.88
N THR A 162 25.92 13.78 16.15
CA THR A 162 25.61 15.08 16.79
C THR A 162 26.19 15.18 18.19
N LYS A 163 26.13 14.09 18.98
CA LYS A 163 26.74 14.05 20.32
C LYS A 163 28.26 14.13 20.27
N GLU A 164 28.88 13.40 19.36
CA GLU A 164 30.34 13.47 19.17
C GLU A 164 30.77 14.86 18.71
N LEU A 165 30.01 15.53 17.83
CA LEU A 165 30.30 16.91 17.41
C LEU A 165 30.17 17.90 18.56
N LEU A 166 29.15 17.77 19.42
CA LEU A 166 29.01 18.60 20.61
C LEU A 166 30.18 18.38 21.57
N TRP A 167 30.54 17.11 21.82
CA TRP A 167 31.70 16.78 22.65
C TRP A 167 33.00 17.33 22.08
N LEU A 168 33.22 17.22 20.77
CA LEU A 168 34.38 17.79 20.10
C LEU A 168 34.40 19.31 20.23
N SER A 169 33.26 19.98 20.05
CA SER A 169 33.12 21.43 20.22
C SER A 169 33.48 21.86 21.65
N GLU A 170 33.00 21.15 22.67
CA GLU A 170 33.32 21.44 24.07
C GLU A 170 34.82 21.30 24.35
N ARG A 171 35.46 20.24 23.82
CA ARG A 171 36.90 20.05 23.99
C ARG A 171 37.75 21.02 23.18
N GLU A 172 37.29 21.41 22.00
CA GLU A 172 37.95 22.43 21.19
C GLU A 172 37.95 23.78 21.92
N GLU A 173 36.82 24.16 22.55
CA GLU A 173 36.74 25.38 23.35
C GLU A 173 37.76 25.39 24.51
N GLU A 174 37.99 24.25 25.18
CA GLU A 174 39.02 24.11 26.22
C GLU A 174 40.44 24.32 25.68
N GLU A 175 40.74 23.81 24.47
CA GLU A 175 42.05 23.95 23.83
C GLU A 175 42.30 25.39 23.33
N VAL A 176 41.28 26.03 22.76
CA VAL A 176 41.34 27.40 22.27
C VAL A 176 41.45 28.38 23.44
N ALA A 177 40.77 28.12 24.55
CA ALA A 177 40.83 28.95 25.76
C ALA A 177 42.15 28.78 26.54
N PHE A 178 42.94 27.74 26.25
CA PHE A 178 44.18 27.49 26.96
C PHE A 178 45.26 28.52 26.61
N ASP A 179 45.92 29.07 27.62
CA ASP A 179 47.04 29.99 27.42
C ASP A 179 48.31 29.22 27.01
N TRP A 180 48.70 29.37 25.75
CA TRP A 180 49.91 28.75 25.20
C TRP A 180 51.20 29.57 25.44
N SER A 181 51.14 30.63 26.25
CA SER A 181 52.31 31.46 26.56
C SER A 181 53.37 30.71 27.39
N HIS A 182 54.64 31.04 27.20
CA HIS A 182 55.75 30.45 27.96
C HIS A 182 55.69 30.71 29.47
N ASN A 183 54.89 31.69 29.92
CA ASN A 183 54.74 32.04 31.33
C ASN A 183 53.66 31.21 32.04
N ASN A 184 52.87 30.41 31.30
CA ASN A 184 51.86 29.57 31.90
C ASN A 184 52.49 28.34 32.58
N ALA A 185 52.40 28.28 33.91
CA ALA A 185 52.93 27.17 34.71
C ALA A 185 52.28 25.80 34.38
N ALA A 186 51.06 25.80 33.83
CA ALA A 186 50.36 24.59 33.42
C ALA A 186 50.90 23.99 32.09
N MET A 187 51.78 24.70 31.37
CA MET A 187 52.34 24.24 30.09
C MET A 187 53.08 22.90 30.19
N ALA A 188 53.85 22.70 31.27
CA ALA A 188 54.60 21.46 31.46
C ALA A 188 53.67 20.26 31.62
N ALA A 189 52.62 20.38 32.45
CA ALA A 189 51.64 19.34 32.68
C ALA A 189 50.81 19.04 31.42
N LYS A 190 50.41 20.08 30.66
CA LYS A 190 49.64 19.89 29.43
C LYS A 190 50.46 19.20 28.33
N LYS A 191 51.78 19.42 28.28
CA LYS A 191 52.66 18.69 27.36
C LYS A 191 52.76 17.19 27.69
N GLU A 192 52.76 16.86 28.98
CA GLU A 192 52.77 15.47 29.45
C GLU A 192 51.47 14.74 29.11
N SER A 193 50.32 15.43 29.09
CA SER A 193 49.02 14.80 28.75
C SER A 193 48.85 14.37 27.28
N TYR A 194 49.73 14.80 26.37
CA TYR A 194 49.73 14.36 24.96
C TYR A 194 50.93 13.47 24.60
N SER A 195 51.79 13.15 25.57
CA SER A 195 52.95 12.26 25.39
C SER A 195 52.58 10.81 25.71
#